data_AF-A0A3P5HAG0-F1
#
_entry.id   AF-A0A3P5HAG0-F1
#
_cell.length_a   1.000
_cell.length_b   1.000
_cell.length_c   1.000
_cell.angle_alpha   90.00
_cell.angle_beta   90.00
_cell.angle_gamma   90.00
#
_symmetry.space_group_name_H-M   'P 1'
#
loop_
_entity.id
_entity.type
_entity.pdbx_description
1 polymer ?
#
loop_
_entity_poly.entity_id
_entity_poly.type
_entity_poly.pdbx_seq_one_letter_code
_entity_poly.pdbx_strand_id
1 'polypeptide(L)'
;MPYGWEVFSELLGLFTLYARHPEALAHGHQGEHVMLSPPGHVSKEGFFGIDGLRIFMPAEAFETLVRELTIGCAQGSLAEALTGLRGLYGDV
;
A
#
# COMPACT_ATOMS: atom_id res chain seq x y z
N MET A 1 8.40 13.84 -8.83
CA MET A 1 8.70 12.92 -9.94
C MET A 1 7.53 12.91 -10.93
N PRO A 2 7.73 12.99 -12.26
CA PRO A 2 6.60 12.90 -13.18
C PRO A 2 6.00 11.49 -13.06
N TYR A 3 4.69 11.34 -13.19
CA TYR A 3 3.97 10.05 -13.23
C TYR A 3 3.62 9.36 -11.89
N GLY A 4 3.78 10.01 -10.73
CA GLY A 4 3.20 9.50 -9.46
C GLY A 4 3.86 8.26 -8.86
N TRP A 5 5.09 7.93 -9.29
CA TRP A 5 5.86 6.79 -8.77
C TRP A 5 5.98 6.80 -7.25
N GLU A 6 6.30 7.96 -6.67
CA GLU A 6 6.48 8.13 -5.22
C GLU A 6 5.23 7.70 -4.43
N VAL A 7 4.06 8.21 -4.80
CA VAL A 7 2.77 7.86 -4.20
C VAL A 7 2.47 6.37 -4.32
N PHE A 8 2.69 5.79 -5.50
CA PHE A 8 2.46 4.37 -5.72
C PHE A 8 3.44 3.49 -4.92
N SER A 9 4.72 3.86 -4.88
CA SER A 9 5.77 3.15 -4.15
C SER A 9 5.54 3.19 -2.65
N GLU A 10 5.10 4.33 -2.10
CA GLU A 10 4.72 4.49 -0.70
C GLU A 10 3.55 3.58 -0.35
N LEU A 11 2.46 3.61 -1.15
CA LEU A 11 1.29 2.76 -0.91
C LEU A 11 1.64 1.26 -0.94
N LEU A 12 2.41 0.83 -1.94
CA LEU A 12 2.85 -0.56 -2.03
C LEU A 12 3.77 -0.96 -0.86
N GLY A 13 4.63 -0.05 -0.42
CA GLY A 13 5.45 -0.20 0.78
C GLY A 13 4.61 -0.42 2.03
N LEU A 14 3.56 0.39 2.23
CA LEU A 14 2.64 0.27 3.36
C LEU A 14 1.84 -1.04 3.33
N PHE A 15 1.35 -1.47 2.17
CA PHE A 15 0.70 -2.78 2.03
C PHE A 15 1.66 -3.93 2.35
N THR A 16 2.90 -3.85 1.88
CA THR A 16 3.92 -4.86 2.17
C THR A 16 4.27 -4.89 3.66
N LEU A 17 4.38 -3.72 4.29
CA LEU A 17 4.62 -3.59 5.72
C LEU A 17 3.46 -4.17 6.53
N TYR A 18 2.22 -3.81 6.18
CA TYR A 18 1.02 -4.35 6.84
C TYR A 18 0.96 -5.88 6.73
N ALA A 19 1.21 -6.43 5.55
CA ALA A 19 1.17 -7.87 5.31
C ALA A 19 2.19 -8.66 6.16
N ARG A 20 3.30 -8.04 6.55
CA ARG A 20 4.38 -8.68 7.33
C ARG A 20 4.29 -8.37 8.83
N HIS A 21 3.88 -7.14 9.16
CA HIS A 21 3.91 -6.55 10.50
C HIS A 21 2.66 -5.67 10.71
N PRO A 22 1.45 -6.27 10.80
CA PRO A 22 0.22 -5.51 10.95
C PRO A 22 0.22 -4.60 12.18
N GLU A 23 0.94 -4.99 13.24
CA GLU A 23 1.13 -4.20 14.46
C GLU A 23 1.84 -2.86 14.23
N ALA A 24 2.72 -2.77 13.22
CA ALA A 24 3.44 -1.54 12.90
C ALA A 24 2.51 -0.43 12.39
N LEU A 25 1.33 -0.81 11.88
CA LEU A 25 0.34 0.09 11.31
C LEU A 25 -0.99 0.08 12.09
N ALA A 26 -1.01 -0.46 13.31
CA ALA A 26 -2.22 -0.60 14.12
C ALA A 26 -3.01 0.71 14.27
N HIS A 27 -2.32 1.86 14.42
CA HIS A 27 -2.95 3.18 14.55
C HIS A 27 -3.04 3.95 13.23
N GLY A 28 -2.74 3.29 12.11
CA GLY A 28 -2.66 3.87 10.79
C GLY A 28 -1.33 4.58 10.50
N HIS A 29 -1.22 5.06 9.27
CA HIS A 29 -0.13 5.85 8.70
C HIS A 29 -0.71 7.07 8.00
N GLN A 30 -0.05 8.21 8.19
CA GLN A 30 -0.36 9.46 7.49
C GLN A 30 0.94 10.04 6.94
N GLY A 31 1.19 9.78 5.66
CA GLY A 31 2.24 10.42 4.87
C GLY A 31 1.76 11.74 4.27
N GLU A 32 2.60 12.32 3.42
CA GLU A 32 2.28 13.56 2.71
C GLU A 32 1.15 13.35 1.69
N HIS A 33 1.24 12.26 0.93
CA HIS A 33 0.28 11.93 -0.13
C HIS A 33 -0.55 10.68 0.18
N VAL A 34 0.04 9.69 0.86
CA VAL A 34 -0.61 8.41 1.15
C VAL A 34 -1.04 8.32 2.61
N MET A 35 -2.26 7.82 2.83
CA MET A 35 -2.76 7.42 4.14
C MET A 35 -3.13 5.95 4.12
N LEU A 36 -2.96 5.26 5.23
CA LEU A 36 -3.46 3.90 5.39
C LEU A 36 -3.96 3.68 6.82
N SER A 37 -5.15 3.12 6.98
CA SER A 37 -5.64 2.67 8.29
C SER A 37 -6.14 1.24 8.14
N PRO A 38 -5.51 0.27 8.81
CA PRO A 38 -6.04 -1.08 8.89
C PRO A 38 -7.41 -1.11 9.58
N PRO A 39 -8.24 -2.12 9.27
CA PRO A 39 -9.46 -2.37 10.02
C PRO A 39 -9.17 -2.77 11.48
N GLY A 40 -10.09 -2.43 12.39
CA GLY A 40 -10.15 -2.95 13.76
C GLY A 40 -9.76 -1.96 14.86
N HIS A 41 -8.83 -1.03 14.62
CA HIS A 41 -8.34 -0.12 15.67
C HIS A 41 -9.06 1.23 15.68
N VAL A 42 -9.05 1.93 14.54
CA VAL A 42 -9.68 3.25 14.40
C VAL A 42 -11.14 3.12 13.93
N SER A 43 -11.40 2.18 13.02
CA SER A 43 -12.74 1.84 12.53
C SER A 43 -12.85 0.34 12.23
N LYS A 44 -14.09 -0.16 12.11
CA LYS A 44 -14.32 -1.55 11.67
C LYS A 44 -13.91 -1.78 10.21
N GLU A 45 -14.03 -0.75 9.38
CA GLU A 45 -13.55 -0.73 8.01
C GLU A 45 -12.07 -0.36 7.97
N GLY A 46 -11.38 -0.80 6.91
CA GLY A 46 -10.05 -0.30 6.57
C GLY A 46 -10.15 0.76 5.48
N PHE A 47 -9.12 1.58 5.33
CA PHE A 47 -9.01 2.48 4.19
C PHE A 47 -7.56 2.72 3.78
N PHE A 48 -7.38 3.13 2.53
CA PHE A 48 -6.21 3.87 2.10
C PHE A 48 -6.65 5.15 1.41
N GLY A 49 -5.77 6.14 1.38
CA GLY A 49 -6.03 7.39 0.70
C GLY A 49 -4.83 7.89 -0.08
N ILE A 50 -5.12 8.64 -1.15
CA ILE A 50 -4.15 9.29 -2.03
C ILE A 50 -4.65 10.71 -2.26
N ASP A 51 -3.83 11.71 -2.00
CA ASP A 51 -4.11 13.12 -2.31
C ASP A 51 -5.48 13.60 -1.79
N GLY A 52 -5.83 13.17 -0.58
CA GLY A 52 -7.09 13.53 0.09
C GLY A 52 -8.30 12.68 -0.30
N LEU A 53 -8.25 11.88 -1.37
CA LEU A 53 -9.28 10.87 -1.65
C LEU A 53 -9.08 9.67 -0.73
N ARG A 54 -10.15 9.23 -0.05
CA ARG A 54 -10.14 8.06 0.84
C ARG A 54 -11.06 6.98 0.29
N ILE A 55 -10.55 5.76 0.20
CA ILE A 55 -11.30 4.58 -0.23
C ILE A 55 -11.49 3.67 0.97
N PHE A 56 -12.71 3.68 1.51
CA PHE A 56 -13.12 2.81 2.62
C PHE A 56 -13.61 1.48 2.09
N MET A 57 -13.32 0.40 2.82
CA MET A 57 -13.81 -0.92 2.47
C MET A 57 -13.96 -1.82 3.70
N PRO A 58 -14.83 -2.84 3.61
CA PRO A 58 -14.94 -3.87 4.63
C PRO A 58 -13.59 -4.55 4.88
N ALA A 59 -13.38 -5.01 6.11
CA ALA A 59 -12.12 -5.65 6.51
C ALA A 59 -11.70 -6.79 5.57
N GLU A 60 -12.63 -7.66 5.16
CA GLU A 60 -12.35 -8.76 4.23
C GLU A 60 -11.84 -8.29 2.86
N ALA A 61 -12.42 -7.20 2.34
CA ALA A 61 -11.98 -6.62 1.08
C ALA A 61 -10.59 -5.96 1.21
N PHE A 62 -10.34 -5.31 2.35
CA PHE A 62 -9.02 -4.74 2.66
C PHE A 62 -7.94 -5.83 2.73
N GLU A 63 -8.18 -6.89 3.50
CA GLU A 63 -7.26 -8.02 3.62
C GLU A 63 -7.00 -8.72 2.28
N THR A 64 -8.05 -8.88 1.47
CA THR A 64 -7.92 -9.44 0.12
C THR A 64 -7.06 -8.54 -0.76
N LEU A 65 -7.33 -7.23 -0.78
CA LEU A 65 -6.55 -6.27 -1.56
C LEU A 65 -5.07 -6.32 -1.20
N VAL A 66 -4.74 -6.24 0.10
CA VAL A 66 -3.35 -6.27 0.55
C VAL A 66 -2.68 -7.59 0.18
N ARG A 67 -3.36 -8.72 0.38
CA ARG A 67 -2.82 -10.04 0.03
C ARG A 67 -2.51 -10.15 -1.46
N GLU A 68 -3.49 -9.86 -2.32
CA GLU A 68 -3.32 -10.02 -3.78
C GLU A 68 -2.24 -9.08 -4.33
N LEU A 69 -2.20 -7.82 -3.87
CA LEU A 69 -1.16 -6.88 -4.29
C LEU A 69 0.22 -7.30 -3.79
N THR A 70 0.33 -7.73 -2.52
CA THR A 70 1.64 -8.13 -1.96
C THR A 70 2.18 -9.37 -2.66
N ILE A 71 1.33 -10.38 -2.94
CA ILE A 71 1.74 -11.59 -3.66
C ILE A 71 2.10 -11.25 -5.12
N GLY A 72 1.23 -10.53 -5.82
CA GLY A 72 1.44 -10.17 -7.22
C GLY A 72 2.68 -9.29 -7.43
N CYS A 73 3.02 -8.42 -6.48
CA CYS A 73 4.22 -7.59 -6.55
C CYS A 73 5.50 -8.31 -6.13
N ALA A 74 5.40 -9.48 -5.48
CA ALA A 74 6.55 -10.27 -5.07
C ALA A 74 6.97 -11.33 -6.10
N GLN A 75 6.08 -11.72 -7.03
CA GLN A 75 6.31 -12.82 -7.95
C GLN A 75 5.79 -12.54 -9.36
N GLY A 76 6.45 -13.12 -10.37
CA GLY A 76 6.01 -13.07 -11.77
C GLY A 76 6.28 -11.74 -12.49
N SER A 77 5.60 -11.52 -13.61
CA SER A 77 5.86 -10.41 -14.53
C SER A 77 5.64 -9.03 -13.92
N LEU A 78 4.73 -8.90 -12.95
CA LEU A 78 4.51 -7.63 -12.25
C LEU A 78 5.71 -7.26 -11.37
N ALA A 79 6.30 -8.22 -10.65
CA ALA A 79 7.48 -7.98 -9.83
C ALA A 79 8.69 -7.54 -10.68
N GLU A 80 8.88 -8.12 -11.87
CA GLU A 80 9.92 -7.73 -12.82
C GLU A 80 9.70 -6.30 -13.33
N ALA A 81 8.47 -5.96 -13.72
CA ALA A 81 8.12 -4.61 -14.16
C ALA A 81 8.35 -3.57 -13.06
N LEU A 82 7.96 -3.87 -11.82
CA LEU A 82 8.19 -3.01 -10.66
C LEU A 82 9.68 -2.80 -10.37
N THR A 83 10.50 -3.84 -10.53
CA THR A 83 11.96 -3.73 -10.38
C THR A 83 12.54 -2.80 -11.45
N GLY A 84 12.07 -2.91 -12.70
CA GLY A 84 12.46 -1.99 -13.78
C GLY A 84 12.08 -0.55 -13.48
N LEU A 85 10.85 -0.32 -12.99
CA LEU A 85 10.38 1.01 -12.61
C LEU A 85 11.21 1.61 -11.46
N ARG A 86 11.49 0.83 -10.42
CA ARG A 86 12.40 1.19 -9.32
C ARG A 86 13.76 1.67 -9.84
N GLY A 87 14.37 0.90 -10.74
CA GLY A 87 15.63 1.26 -11.39
C GLY A 87 15.56 2.57 -12.19
N LEU A 88 14.46 2.80 -12.91
CA LEU A 88 14.25 4.03 -13.67
C LEU A 88 14.12 5.27 -12.78
N TYR A 89 13.50 5.14 -11.61
CA TYR A 89 13.27 6.25 -10.68
C TYR A 89 14.34 6.38 -9.59
N GLY A 90 15.34 5.51 -9.56
CA GLY A 90 16.40 5.51 -8.54
C GLY A 90 15.94 5.04 -7.15
N ASP A 91 14.86 4.25 -7.11
CA ASP A 91 14.28 3.64 -5.91
C ASP A 91 14.76 2.18 -5.78
N VAL A 92 16.08 1.99 -5.65
CA VAL A 92 16.76 0.69 -5.62
C VAL A 92 17.50 0.45 -4.31
#